data_AF-A0A662HWG0-F1
#
_entry.id   AF-A0A662HWG0-F1
#
_cell.length_a   1.000
_cell.length_b   1.000
_cell.length_c   1.000
_cell.angle_alpha   90.00
_cell.angle_beta   90.00
_cell.angle_gamma   90.00
#
_symmetry.space_group_name_H-M   'P 1'
#
loop_
_entity.id
_entity.type
_entity.pdbx_description
1 polymer ?
#
loop_
_entity_poly.entity_id
_entity_poly.type
_entity_poly.pdbx_seq_one_letter_code
_entity_poly.pdbx_strand_id
1 'polypeptide(L)'
;MTYTEKDYDSVLPIVRERTVRWLENRFRYLNEVLQEIKKAKTTSEFMKAKQELMYCLISSMPISSDFCPFCQLHADAEGDFDCSECTYAKKHDKCGIIYPDSTWRKLADARFSLLEAIKDYWHGDEFGACKKKAAIRE
;
A
#
# COMPACT_ATOMS: atom_id res chain seq x y z
N MET A 1 -27.87 6.75 -11.91
CA MET A 1 -28.11 7.64 -10.76
C MET A 1 -26.80 8.39 -10.51
N THR A 2 -26.77 9.71 -10.53
CA THR A 2 -25.53 10.49 -10.35
C THR A 2 -25.38 10.91 -8.89
N TYR A 3 -24.32 10.46 -8.23
CA TYR A 3 -24.03 10.81 -6.84
C TYR A 3 -23.41 12.21 -6.72
N THR A 4 -23.80 12.92 -5.67
CA THR A 4 -23.37 14.28 -5.34
C THR A 4 -22.27 14.25 -4.26
N GLU A 5 -21.60 15.39 -4.06
CA GLU A 5 -20.62 15.55 -2.98
C GLU A 5 -21.20 15.24 -1.60
N LYS A 6 -22.46 15.63 -1.35
CA LYS A 6 -23.19 15.34 -0.12
C LYS A 6 -23.38 13.85 0.15
N ASP A 7 -23.48 13.04 -0.90
CA ASP A 7 -23.61 11.59 -0.76
C ASP A 7 -22.29 10.99 -0.26
N TYR A 8 -21.15 11.42 -0.81
CA TYR A 8 -19.83 10.99 -0.34
C TYR A 8 -19.53 11.49 1.09
N ASP A 9 -19.98 12.69 1.44
CA ASP A 9 -19.83 13.22 2.80
C ASP A 9 -20.57 12.36 3.85
N SER A 10 -21.66 11.69 3.46
CA SER A 10 -22.42 10.82 4.36
C SER A 10 -21.63 9.59 4.83
N VAL A 11 -20.72 9.06 3.98
CA VAL A 11 -19.88 7.91 4.29
C VAL A 11 -18.48 8.29 4.80
N LEU A 12 -18.13 9.57 4.70
CA LEU A 12 -16.83 10.08 5.13
C LEU A 12 -16.51 9.77 6.62
N PRO A 13 -17.44 9.86 7.59
CA PRO A 13 -17.16 9.49 8.98
C PRO A 13 -16.70 8.03 9.12
N ILE A 14 -17.34 7.11 8.40
CA ILE A 14 -17.03 5.66 8.44
C ILE A 14 -15.65 5.42 7.82
N VAL A 15 -15.40 5.98 6.64
CA VAL A 15 -14.12 5.85 5.93
C VAL A 15 -12.98 6.44 6.76
N ARG A 16 -13.22 7.60 7.39
CA ARG A 16 -12.25 8.25 8.27
C ARG A 16 -11.93 7.37 9.48
N GLU A 17 -12.93 6.85 10.17
CA GLU A 17 -12.72 5.98 11.32
C GLU A 17 -11.92 4.73 10.93
N ARG A 18 -12.27 4.08 9.82
CA ARG A 18 -11.53 2.91 9.32
C ARG A 18 -10.08 3.24 8.97
N THR A 19 -9.86 4.37 8.31
CA THR A 19 -8.51 4.83 7.93
C THR A 19 -7.67 5.13 9.16
N VAL A 20 -8.23 5.84 10.15
CA VAL A 20 -7.56 6.14 11.42
C VAL A 20 -7.22 4.85 12.14
N ARG A 21 -8.19 3.94 12.31
CA ARG A 21 -7.98 2.65 12.99
C ARG A 21 -6.91 1.80 12.29
N TRP A 22 -6.89 1.78 10.96
CA TRP A 22 -5.85 1.11 10.18
C TRP A 22 -4.48 1.73 10.48
N LEU A 23 -4.36 3.06 10.41
CA LEU A 23 -3.10 3.76 10.67
C LEU A 23 -2.62 3.59 12.12
N GLU A 24 -3.50 3.61 13.11
CA GLU A 24 -3.16 3.37 14.52
C GLU A 24 -2.56 1.98 14.73
N ASN A 25 -3.18 0.95 14.12
CA ASN A 25 -2.64 -0.41 14.16
C ASN A 25 -1.27 -0.49 13.47
N ARG A 26 -1.09 0.23 12.37
CA ARG A 26 0.20 0.29 11.66
C ARG A 26 1.26 1.08 12.44
N PHE A 27 0.89 2.16 13.12
CA PHE A 27 1.82 2.91 13.98
C PHE A 27 2.30 2.09 15.18
N ARG A 28 1.45 1.20 15.71
CA ARG A 28 1.90 0.25 16.74
C ARG A 28 3.03 -0.64 16.21
N TYR A 29 2.85 -1.24 15.05
CA TYR A 29 3.89 -2.05 14.41
C TYR A 29 5.14 -1.23 14.05
N LEU A 30 4.95 -0.01 13.53
CA LEU A 30 6.05 0.92 13.26
C LEU A 30 6.89 1.19 14.52
N ASN A 31 6.23 1.40 15.67
CA ASN A 31 6.91 1.63 16.94
C ASN A 31 7.73 0.42 17.37
N GLU A 32 7.24 -0.81 17.16
CA GLU A 32 8.00 -2.03 17.42
C GLU A 32 9.27 -2.08 16.57
N VAL A 33 9.16 -1.82 15.27
CA VAL A 33 10.32 -1.77 14.35
C VAL A 33 11.31 -0.68 14.76
N LEU A 34 10.84 0.49 15.20
CA LEU A 34 11.70 1.55 15.71
C LEU A 34 12.46 1.14 16.97
N GLN A 35 11.90 0.29 17.83
CA GLN A 35 12.63 -0.25 18.97
C GLN A 35 13.73 -1.21 18.51
N GLU A 36 13.49 -2.02 17.49
CA GLU A 36 14.52 -2.92 16.95
C GLU A 36 15.67 -2.14 16.30
N ILE A 37 15.37 -1.02 15.62
CA ILE A 37 16.41 -0.09 15.14
C ILE A 37 17.25 0.45 16.31
N LYS A 38 16.61 0.87 17.42
CA LYS A 38 17.32 1.42 18.58
C LYS A 38 18.16 0.39 19.33
N LYS A 39 17.75 -0.87 19.33
CA LYS A 39 18.44 -1.97 20.01
C LYS A 39 19.52 -2.62 19.15
N ALA A 40 19.54 -2.36 17.85
CA ALA A 40 20.51 -2.95 16.93
C ALA A 40 21.94 -2.66 17.40
N LYS A 41 22.71 -3.74 17.60
CA LYS A 41 24.12 -3.72 18.02
C LYS A 41 25.05 -3.96 16.84
N THR A 42 24.53 -4.52 15.75
CA THR A 42 25.30 -4.79 14.54
C THR A 42 24.70 -4.09 13.33
N THR A 43 25.53 -3.90 12.29
CA THR A 43 25.08 -3.38 11.00
C THR A 43 24.01 -4.29 10.37
N SER A 44 24.15 -5.61 10.52
CA SER A 44 23.18 -6.57 9.99
C SER A 44 21.82 -6.44 10.66
N GLU A 45 21.78 -6.34 11.99
CA GLU A 45 20.56 -6.07 12.76
C GLU A 45 19.91 -4.75 12.34
N PHE A 46 20.72 -3.69 12.21
CA PHE A 46 20.23 -2.38 11.77
C PHE A 46 19.64 -2.44 10.35
N MET A 47 20.33 -3.08 9.41
CA MET A 47 19.87 -3.19 8.01
C MET A 47 18.60 -4.01 7.88
N LYS A 48 18.48 -5.10 8.65
CA LYS A 48 17.24 -5.88 8.74
C LYS A 48 16.09 -5.05 9.31
N ALA A 49 16.32 -4.32 10.40
CA ALA A 49 15.30 -3.46 10.99
C ALA A 49 14.92 -2.28 10.06
N LYS A 50 15.87 -1.73 9.31
CA LYS A 50 15.63 -0.72 8.27
C LYS A 50 14.78 -1.27 7.11
N GLN A 51 15.06 -2.49 6.65
CA GLN A 51 14.27 -3.16 5.61
C GLN A 51 12.82 -3.34 6.07
N GLU A 52 12.61 -3.82 7.30
CA GLU A 52 11.28 -3.96 7.89
C GLU A 52 10.57 -2.61 8.05
N LEU A 53 11.30 -1.55 8.42
CA LEU A 53 10.74 -0.20 8.51
C LEU A 53 10.20 0.26 7.15
N MET A 54 10.99 0.11 6.08
CA MET A 54 10.56 0.45 4.73
C MET A 54 9.34 -0.37 4.31
N TYR A 55 9.37 -1.68 4.57
CA TYR A 55 8.24 -2.56 4.29
C TYR A 55 6.96 -2.12 5.01
N CYS A 56 7.05 -1.82 6.30
CA CYS A 56 5.95 -1.32 7.12
C CYS A 56 5.38 -0.01 6.55
N LEU A 57 6.21 0.97 6.21
CA LEU A 57 5.77 2.26 5.68
C LEU A 57 4.99 2.10 4.36
N ILE A 58 5.52 1.32 3.43
CA ILE A 58 4.92 1.15 2.10
C ILE A 58 3.68 0.26 2.13
N SER A 59 3.70 -0.83 2.90
CA SER A 59 2.53 -1.72 3.06
C SER A 59 1.36 -1.07 3.82
N SER A 60 1.62 0.00 4.57
CA SER A 60 0.61 0.73 5.34
C SER A 60 -0.23 1.71 4.52
N MET A 61 0.13 1.98 3.26
CA MET A 61 -0.60 2.94 2.42
C MET A 61 -2.08 2.53 2.23
N PRO A 62 -3.05 3.39 2.60
CA PRO A 62 -4.48 3.07 2.56
C PRO A 62 -5.06 3.25 1.14
N ILE A 63 -4.58 2.43 0.19
CA ILE A 63 -5.01 2.50 -1.22
C ILE A 63 -6.05 1.43 -1.60
N SER A 64 -6.54 0.62 -0.66
CA SER A 64 -7.62 -0.34 -0.93
C SER A 64 -8.98 0.36 -1.02
N SER A 65 -9.97 -0.33 -1.60
CA SER A 65 -11.37 0.12 -1.67
C SER A 65 -11.99 0.40 -0.30
N ASP A 66 -11.48 -0.21 0.77
CA ASP A 66 -11.98 -0.05 2.15
C ASP A 66 -11.78 1.37 2.69
N PHE A 67 -10.80 2.09 2.14
CA PHE A 67 -10.44 3.45 2.52
C PHE A 67 -10.88 4.48 1.48
N CYS A 68 -11.62 4.06 0.45
CA CYS A 68 -12.09 4.93 -0.61
C CYS A 68 -13.55 5.33 -0.34
N PRO A 69 -13.86 6.62 -0.09
CA PRO A 69 -15.24 7.05 0.17
C PRO A 69 -16.15 6.80 -1.04
N PHE A 70 -15.60 6.85 -2.25
CA PHE A 70 -16.34 6.53 -3.46
C PHE A 70 -16.74 5.05 -3.54
N CYS A 71 -15.86 4.13 -3.13
CA CYS A 71 -16.20 2.71 -3.07
C CYS A 71 -17.15 2.41 -1.90
N GLN A 72 -16.94 3.07 -0.74
CA GLN A 72 -17.77 2.84 0.45
C GLN A 72 -19.21 3.29 0.28
N LEU A 73 -19.47 4.34 -0.51
CA LEU A 73 -20.82 4.76 -0.85
C LEU A 73 -21.64 3.66 -1.57
N HIS A 74 -20.97 2.69 -2.18
CA HIS A 74 -21.58 1.60 -2.93
C HIS A 74 -21.33 0.22 -2.31
N ALA A 75 -20.76 0.16 -1.09
CA ALA A 75 -20.42 -1.11 -0.44
C ALA A 75 -21.67 -1.95 -0.10
N ASP A 76 -22.81 -1.29 0.14
CA ASP A 76 -24.10 -1.92 0.46
C ASP A 76 -25.02 -2.06 -0.78
N ALA A 77 -24.55 -1.68 -1.97
CA ALA A 77 -25.30 -1.89 -3.20
C ALA A 77 -25.24 -3.39 -3.54
N GLU A 78 -26.31 -4.12 -3.21
CA GLU A 78 -26.49 -5.54 -3.52
C GLU A 78 -26.48 -5.76 -5.05
N GLY A 79 -25.28 -5.93 -5.61
CA GLY A 79 -25.06 -6.32 -7.01
C GLY A 79 -25.00 -5.16 -8.00
N ASP A 80 -23.93 -5.14 -8.80
CA ASP A 80 -23.70 -4.27 -9.97
C ASP A 80 -23.65 -2.76 -9.72
N PHE A 81 -22.81 -2.33 -8.78
CA PHE A 81 -22.27 -0.97 -8.88
C PHE A 81 -21.35 -0.87 -10.10
N ASP A 82 -21.84 -0.22 -11.17
CA ASP A 82 -20.98 0.14 -12.30
C ASP A 82 -20.05 1.29 -11.89
N CYS A 83 -18.78 0.94 -11.65
CA CYS A 83 -17.70 1.89 -11.42
C CYS A 83 -17.54 2.96 -12.52
N SER A 84 -18.22 2.86 -13.68
CA SER A 84 -18.22 3.91 -14.71
C SER A 84 -18.86 5.20 -14.22
N GLU A 85 -19.82 5.09 -13.30
CA GLU A 85 -20.57 6.22 -12.78
C GLU A 85 -19.89 6.89 -11.59
N CYS A 86 -18.85 6.25 -11.04
CA CYS A 86 -18.05 6.76 -9.94
C CYS A 86 -17.36 8.08 -10.31
N THR A 87 -17.54 9.11 -9.48
CA THR A 87 -16.93 10.43 -9.70
C THR A 87 -15.40 10.37 -9.71
N TYR A 88 -14.81 9.48 -8.91
CA TYR A 88 -13.37 9.23 -8.94
C TYR A 88 -12.93 8.62 -10.27
N ALA A 89 -13.62 7.59 -10.74
CA ALA A 89 -13.27 6.90 -11.99
C ALA A 89 -13.37 7.82 -13.22
N LYS A 90 -14.31 8.76 -13.23
CA LYS A 90 -14.44 9.77 -14.31
C LYS A 90 -13.20 10.67 -14.45
N LYS A 91 -12.40 10.82 -13.40
CA LYS A 91 -11.17 11.65 -13.38
C LYS A 91 -9.88 10.84 -13.42
N HIS A 92 -9.91 9.61 -12.90
CA HIS A 92 -8.73 8.81 -12.61
C HIS A 92 -8.74 7.43 -13.27
N ASP A 93 -9.71 7.19 -14.14
CA ASP A 93 -10.13 5.89 -14.70
C ASP A 93 -10.60 4.89 -13.64
N LYS A 94 -11.25 3.81 -14.11
CA LYS A 94 -11.78 2.76 -13.23
C LYS A 94 -10.62 2.08 -12.48
N CYS A 95 -10.81 1.84 -11.18
CA CYS A 95 -9.87 1.04 -10.40
C CYS A 95 -9.92 -0.42 -10.84
N GLY A 96 -8.82 -1.16 -10.69
CA GLY A 96 -8.75 -2.60 -10.91
C GLY A 96 -7.65 -3.04 -11.87
N ILE A 97 -7.50 -4.36 -12.02
CA ILE A 97 -6.42 -4.98 -12.81
C ILE A 97 -6.58 -4.71 -14.31
N ILE A 98 -7.83 -4.57 -14.76
CA ILE A 98 -8.18 -4.44 -16.18
C ILE A 98 -7.86 -3.03 -16.72
N TYR A 99 -7.62 -2.04 -15.84
CA TYR A 99 -7.42 -0.63 -16.19
C TYR A 99 -5.99 -0.17 -15.83
N PRO A 100 -4.98 -0.54 -16.65
CA PRO A 100 -3.56 -0.28 -16.37
C PRO A 100 -3.22 1.21 -16.24
N ASP A 101 -3.93 2.07 -16.95
CA ASP A 101 -3.67 3.51 -16.97
C ASP A 101 -4.30 4.28 -15.81
N SER A 102 -5.16 3.64 -15.02
CA SER A 102 -5.82 4.29 -13.89
C SER A 102 -4.82 4.79 -12.85
N THR A 103 -5.12 5.94 -12.23
CA THR A 103 -4.26 6.51 -11.19
C THR A 103 -4.10 5.53 -10.03
N TRP A 104 -5.19 4.85 -9.65
CA TRP A 104 -5.17 3.82 -8.63
C TRP A 104 -4.20 2.67 -9.00
N ARG A 105 -4.24 2.19 -10.25
CA ARG A 105 -3.41 1.07 -10.68
C ARG A 105 -1.94 1.45 -10.70
N LYS A 106 -1.61 2.65 -11.18
CA LYS A 106 -0.24 3.21 -11.13
C LYS A 106 0.29 3.25 -9.69
N LEU A 107 -0.52 3.68 -8.72
CA LEU A 107 -0.15 3.67 -7.31
C LEU A 107 0.03 2.25 -6.76
N ALA A 108 -0.88 1.34 -7.09
CA ALA A 108 -0.82 -0.05 -6.65
C ALA A 108 0.42 -0.78 -7.21
N ASP A 109 0.73 -0.58 -8.49
CA ASP A 109 1.90 -1.16 -9.15
C ASP A 109 3.21 -0.57 -8.61
N ALA A 110 3.25 0.74 -8.38
CA ALA A 110 4.40 1.38 -7.74
C ALA A 110 4.63 0.84 -6.32
N ARG A 111 3.56 0.68 -5.53
CA ARG A 111 3.62 0.08 -4.19
C ARG A 111 4.12 -1.36 -4.27
N PHE A 112 3.57 -2.17 -5.17
CA PHE A 112 3.97 -3.57 -5.33
C PHE A 112 5.45 -3.69 -5.74
N SER A 113 5.85 -2.94 -6.76
CA SER A 113 7.24 -2.94 -7.27
C SER A 113 8.22 -2.52 -6.18
N LEU A 114 7.86 -1.52 -5.38
CA LEU A 114 8.69 -1.07 -4.26
C LEU A 114 8.76 -2.11 -3.14
N LEU A 115 7.65 -2.79 -2.82
CA LEU A 115 7.67 -3.88 -1.84
C LEU A 115 8.54 -5.06 -2.29
N GLU A 116 8.50 -5.42 -3.58
CA GLU A 116 9.40 -6.45 -4.13
C GLU A 116 10.87 -6.00 -4.05
N ALA A 117 11.17 -4.76 -4.44
CA ALA A 117 12.53 -4.22 -4.31
C ALA A 117 13.01 -4.17 -2.84
N ILE A 118 12.11 -3.91 -1.88
CA ILE A 118 12.42 -3.95 -0.44
C ILE A 118 12.72 -5.38 0.02
N LYS A 119 12.02 -6.40 -0.50
CA LYS A 119 12.34 -7.81 -0.16
C LYS A 119 13.76 -8.18 -0.59
N ASP A 120 14.21 -7.65 -1.72
CA ASP A 120 15.54 -7.90 -2.27
C ASP A 120 16.62 -6.91 -1.77
N TYR A 121 16.23 -5.92 -0.95
CA TYR A 121 17.12 -4.84 -0.50
C TYR A 121 18.25 -5.34 0.41
N TRP A 122 17.97 -6.33 1.26
CA TRP A 122 18.94 -6.88 2.21
C TRP A 122 18.68 -8.36 2.43
N HIS A 123 19.71 -9.19 2.18
CA HIS A 123 19.65 -10.64 2.39
C HIS A 123 20.51 -11.11 3.57
N GLY A 124 21.16 -10.18 4.28
CA GLY A 124 21.90 -10.47 5.50
C GLY A 124 23.11 -11.37 5.30
N ASP A 125 24.24 -10.79 4.88
CA ASP A 125 25.56 -11.42 4.97
C ASP A 125 26.58 -10.33 5.30
N GLU A 126 27.34 -10.44 6.39
CA GLU A 126 28.57 -9.65 6.53
C GLU A 126 29.56 -10.16 5.46
N PHE A 127 29.58 -9.53 4.26
CA PHE A 127 30.51 -9.81 3.14
C PHE A 127 30.85 -11.30 2.90
N GLY A 128 29.82 -12.14 2.73
CA GLY A 128 29.95 -13.59 2.79
C GLY A 128 29.61 -14.43 1.56
N ALA A 129 29.03 -13.91 0.46
CA ALA A 129 29.01 -14.60 -0.83
C ALA A 129 28.46 -13.70 -1.94
N CYS A 130 29.32 -12.87 -2.54
CA CYS A 130 29.16 -12.58 -3.96
C CYS A 130 29.36 -13.90 -4.74
N LYS A 131 28.31 -14.71 -4.84
CA LYS A 131 28.27 -15.89 -5.71
C LYS A 131 27.11 -15.79 -6.68
N LYS A 132 27.49 -15.27 -7.86
CA LYS A 132 27.01 -15.60 -9.21
C LYS A 132 25.56 -15.26 -9.55
N LYS A 133 25.43 -14.24 -10.39
CA LYS A 133 25.07 -14.48 -11.80
C LYS A 133 26.08 -13.83 -12.73
N ALA A 134 27.17 -14.56 -12.99
CA ALA A 134 27.80 -14.48 -14.29
C ALA A 134 26.91 -15.29 -15.25
N ALA A 135 26.16 -14.58 -16.09
CA ALA A 135 25.65 -15.07 -17.37
C ALA A 135 25.08 -13.87 -18.15
N ILE A 136 25.98 -13.02 -18.62
CA ILE A 136 25.83 -12.36 -19.93
C ILE A 136 26.57 -13.28 -20.91
N ARG A 137 26.00 -13.44 -22.12
CA ARG A 137 26.36 -14.28 -23.29
C ARG A 137 25.44 -15.50 -23.39
N GLU A 138 24.67 -15.70 -24.46
CA GLU A 138 24.75 -15.20 -25.86
C GLU A 138 23.40 -14.69 -26.37
#